data_AF-A0A6A4VG29-F1
#
_entry.id   AF-A0A6A4VG29-F1
#
_cell.length_a   1.000
_cell.length_b   1.000
_cell.length_c   1.000
_cell.angle_alpha   90.00
_cell.angle_beta   90.00
_cell.angle_gamma   90.00
#
_symmetry.space_group_name_H-M   'P 1'
#
loop_
_entity.id
_entity.type
_entity.pdbx_description
1 polymer ?
#
loop_
_entity_poly.entity_id
_entity_poly.type
_entity_poly.pdbx_seq_one_letter_code
_entity_poly.pdbx_strand_id
1 'polypeptide(L)'
;MAAVTSYLRVVERLQPLSITEQEYVLLRALVLVNCDIAVENAPLVRSMRDTLMQSLADCVAAIRPASGAASHTQQLLLCLPVLRQVDPVVKQFWINTRQDGKIHMDKLFIEMLQSQAR
;
A
#
# COMPACT_ATOMS: atom_id res chain seq x y z
N MET A 1 8.39 9.99 -17.25
CA MET A 1 7.02 10.55 -17.39
C MET A 1 5.93 9.59 -16.93
N ALA A 2 5.84 8.35 -17.46
CA ALA A 2 4.76 7.41 -17.09
C ALA A 2 4.62 7.13 -15.58
N ALA A 3 5.73 6.92 -14.85
CA ALA A 3 5.69 6.67 -13.40
C ALA A 3 5.13 7.86 -12.60
N VAL A 4 5.49 9.09 -12.98
CA VAL A 4 4.99 10.31 -12.34
C VAL A 4 3.49 10.45 -12.59
N THR A 5 3.03 10.22 -13.82
CA THR A 5 1.60 10.28 -14.15
C THR A 5 0.78 9.22 -13.40
N SER A 6 1.29 7.99 -13.29
CA SER A 6 0.62 6.93 -12.51
C SER A 6 0.55 7.25 -11.03
N TYR A 7 1.62 7.82 -10.45
CA TYR A 7 1.64 8.26 -9.06
C TYR A 7 0.63 9.39 -8.79
N LEU A 8 0.57 10.40 -9.67
CA LEU A 8 -0.40 11.49 -9.54
C LEU A 8 -1.84 10.98 -9.54
N ARG A 9 -2.18 10.01 -10.40
CA ARG A 9 -3.50 9.37 -10.40
C ARG A 9 -3.83 8.66 -9.09
N VAL A 10 -2.85 8.08 -8.41
CA VAL A 10 -3.05 7.51 -7.06
C VAL A 10 -3.38 8.62 -6.09
N VAL A 11 -2.58 9.69 -6.07
CA VAL A 11 -2.77 10.83 -5.17
C VAL A 11 -4.16 11.44 -5.36
N GLU A 12 -4.58 11.67 -6.61
CA GLU A 12 -5.92 12.19 -6.95
C GLU A 12 -7.06 11.30 -6.44
N ARG A 13 -6.84 9.99 -6.31
CA ARG A 13 -7.83 9.05 -5.75
C ARG A 13 -7.81 8.98 -4.22
N LEU A 14 -6.65 9.17 -3.60
CA LEU A 14 -6.51 9.10 -2.14
C LEU A 14 -6.88 10.42 -1.45
N GLN A 15 -6.57 11.55 -2.07
CA GLN A 15 -6.76 12.87 -1.50
C GLN A 15 -8.21 13.15 -1.06
N PRO A 16 -9.27 12.81 -1.84
CA PRO A 16 -10.65 13.05 -1.44
C PRO A 16 -11.08 12.26 -0.21
N LEU A 17 -10.42 11.14 0.09
CA LEU A 17 -10.77 10.28 1.22
C LEU A 17 -10.40 10.90 2.57
N SER A 18 -9.58 11.95 2.60
CA SER A 18 -9.20 12.63 3.85
C SER A 18 -8.70 11.65 4.92
N ILE A 19 -7.82 10.74 4.52
CA ILE A 19 -7.27 9.67 5.36
C ILE A 19 -6.54 10.29 6.56
N THR A 20 -6.92 9.90 7.78
CA THR A 20 -6.27 10.37 9.00
C THR A 20 -4.95 9.64 9.24
N GLU A 21 -4.13 10.14 10.16
CA GLU A 21 -2.87 9.49 10.54
C GLU A 21 -3.11 8.06 11.08
N GLN A 22 -4.15 7.89 11.89
CA GLN A 22 -4.51 6.59 12.48
C GLN A 22 -4.96 5.59 11.40
N GLU A 23 -5.83 6.02 10.49
CA GLU A 23 -6.26 5.23 9.33
C GLU A 23 -5.05 4.86 8.44
N TYR A 24 -4.12 5.81 8.23
CA TYR A 24 -2.94 5.63 7.40
C TYR A 24 -1.97 4.57 7.94
N VAL A 25 -1.71 4.57 9.26
CA VAL A 25 -0.83 3.55 9.88
C VAL A 25 -1.41 2.16 9.72
N LEU A 26 -2.73 2.00 9.91
CA LEU A 26 -3.42 0.73 9.73
C LEU A 26 -3.40 0.27 8.26
N LEU A 27 -3.57 1.19 7.32
CA LEU A 27 -3.44 0.89 5.89
C LEU A 27 -2.03 0.42 5.53
N ARG A 28 -0.97 1.04 6.07
CA ARG A 28 0.42 0.58 5.86
C ARG A 28 0.63 -0.83 6.39
N ALA A 29 0.10 -1.13 7.57
CA ALA A 29 0.17 -2.48 8.14
C ALA A 29 -0.59 -3.50 7.27
N LEU A 30 -1.78 -3.14 6.76
CA LEU A 30 -2.56 -3.98 5.86
C LEU A 30 -1.84 -4.23 4.53
N VAL A 31 -1.16 -3.24 3.96
CA VAL A 31 -0.33 -3.44 2.74
C VAL A 31 0.77 -4.47 3.00
N LEU A 32 1.43 -4.40 4.16
CA LEU A 32 2.51 -5.32 4.52
C LEU A 32 2.01 -6.76 4.74
N VAL A 33 0.93 -6.92 5.50
CA VAL A 33 0.40 -8.24 5.87
C VAL A 33 -0.36 -8.89 4.71
N ASN A 34 -1.01 -8.09 3.86
CA ASN A 34 -1.60 -8.56 2.61
C ASN A 34 -0.53 -8.66 1.52
N CYS A 35 0.56 -9.39 1.77
CA CYS A 35 1.59 -9.62 0.77
C CYS A 35 1.19 -10.78 -0.16
N ASP A 36 1.49 -10.66 -1.46
CA ASP A 36 1.16 -11.66 -2.47
C ASP A 36 2.25 -12.75 -2.59
N ILE A 37 3.02 -12.99 -1.52
CA ILE A 37 4.13 -13.96 -1.48
C ILE A 37 3.80 -15.15 -0.60
N ALA A 38 4.43 -16.29 -0.85
CA ALA A 38 4.35 -17.44 0.05
C ALA A 38 5.02 -17.11 1.39
N VAL A 39 4.24 -17.16 2.48
CA VAL A 39 4.74 -16.97 3.84
C VAL A 39 4.72 -18.30 4.59
N GLU A 40 5.76 -18.56 5.38
CA GLU A 40 5.93 -19.79 6.17
C GLU A 40 4.70 -20.10 7.04
N ASN A 41 4.15 -19.07 7.71
CA ASN A 41 2.96 -19.21 8.54
C ASN A 41 1.78 -18.38 8.02
N ALA A 42 1.25 -18.78 6.86
CA ALA A 42 0.06 -18.15 6.27
C ALA A 42 -1.16 -18.07 7.23
N PRO A 43 -1.45 -19.06 8.10
CA PRO A 43 -2.53 -18.93 9.09
C PRO A 43 -2.35 -17.75 10.05
N LEU A 44 -1.14 -17.55 10.61
CA LEU A 44 -0.87 -16.42 11.51
C LEU A 44 -1.00 -15.08 10.78
N VAL A 45 -0.46 -14.98 9.56
CA VAL A 45 -0.57 -13.76 8.73
C VAL A 45 -2.04 -13.43 8.43
N ARG A 46 -2.86 -14.43 8.12
CA ARG A 46 -4.31 -14.24 7.92
C ARG A 46 -4.99 -13.74 9.19
N SER A 47 -4.72 -14.36 10.35
CA SER A 47 -5.27 -13.90 11.64
C SER A 47 -4.86 -12.46 11.97
N MET A 48 -3.61 -12.10 11.69
CA MET A 48 -3.11 -10.73 11.85
C MET A 48 -3.80 -9.75 10.91
N ARG A 49 -4.03 -10.13 9.65
CA ARG A 49 -4.78 -9.32 8.68
C ARG A 49 -6.20 -9.08 9.17
N ASP A 50 -6.88 -10.11 9.66
CA ASP A 50 -8.25 -10.00 10.13
C ASP A 50 -8.34 -9.09 11.37
N THR A 51 -7.36 -9.19 12.28
CA THR A 51 -7.21 -8.28 13.43
C THR A 51 -7.00 -6.82 13.00
N LEU A 52 -6.16 -6.59 11.99
CA LEU A 52 -5.90 -5.25 11.45
C LEU A 52 -7.13 -4.67 10.73
N MET A 53 -7.89 -5.51 10.02
CA MET A 53 -9.14 -5.09 9.38
C MET A 53 -10.19 -4.69 10.42
N GLN A 54 -10.32 -5.44 11.51
CA GLN A 54 -11.21 -5.08 12.61
C GLN A 54 -10.76 -3.77 13.27
N SER A 55 -9.46 -3.64 13.54
CA SER A 55 -8.87 -2.41 14.12
C SER A 55 -9.13 -1.19 13.25
N LEU A 56 -9.10 -1.34 11.91
CA LEU A 56 -9.45 -0.27 10.98
C LEU A 56 -10.94 0.11 11.07
N ALA A 57 -11.84 -0.89 11.13
CA ALA A 57 -13.27 -0.63 11.29
C ALA A 57 -13.56 0.11 12.60
N ASP A 58 -12.95 -0.33 13.70
CA ASP A 58 -13.11 0.28 15.03
C ASP A 58 -12.53 1.71 15.06
N CYS A 59 -11.35 1.91 14.45
CA CYS A 59 -10.73 3.23 14.31
C CYS A 59 -11.62 4.21 13.53
N VAL A 60 -12.17 3.78 12.40
CA VAL A 60 -13.09 4.59 11.59
C VAL A 60 -14.37 4.89 12.35
N ALA A 61 -14.94 3.92 13.05
CA ALA A 61 -16.16 4.11 13.86
C ALA A 61 -15.95 5.08 15.02
N ALA A 62 -14.74 5.17 15.57
CA ALA A 62 -14.40 6.11 16.64
C ALA A 62 -14.22 7.56 16.13
N ILE A 63 -13.77 7.75 14.89
CA ILE A 63 -13.43 9.07 14.33
C ILE A 63 -14.58 9.66 13.51
N ARG A 64 -15.33 8.81 12.80
CA ARG A 64 -16.32 9.24 11.80
C ARG A 64 -17.76 9.01 12.29
N PRO A 65 -18.75 9.77 11.78
CA PRO A 65 -20.15 9.52 12.09
C PRO A 65 -20.60 8.11 11.71
N ALA A 66 -21.41 7.48 12.56
CA ALA A 66 -21.85 6.09 12.40
C ALA A 66 -22.55 5.80 11.06
N SER A 67 -23.27 6.78 10.49
CA SER A 67 -23.97 6.64 9.20
C SER A 67 -23.04 6.48 8.00
N GLY A 68 -21.77 6.90 8.11
CA GLY A 68 -20.78 6.85 7.02
C GLY A 68 -19.58 5.95 7.29
N ALA A 69 -19.40 5.47 8.53
CA ALA A 69 -18.20 4.73 8.94
C ALA A 69 -17.95 3.48 8.09
N ALA A 70 -18.96 2.62 7.89
CA ALA A 70 -18.80 1.39 7.10
C ALA A 70 -18.43 1.68 5.63
N SER A 71 -19.08 2.66 5.00
CA SER A 71 -18.76 3.06 3.63
C SER A 71 -17.35 3.64 3.53
N HIS A 72 -16.91 4.38 4.55
CA HIS A 72 -15.57 4.95 4.58
C HIS A 72 -14.50 3.86 4.69
N THR A 73 -14.68 2.88 5.59
CA THR A 73 -13.77 1.72 5.69
C THR A 73 -13.65 0.98 4.35
N GLN A 74 -14.77 0.77 3.66
CA GLN A 74 -14.76 0.14 2.33
C GLN A 74 -13.98 0.96 1.30
N GLN A 75 -14.16 2.29 1.28
CA GLN A 75 -13.41 3.18 0.40
C GLN A 75 -11.90 3.14 0.68
N LEU A 76 -11.50 3.11 1.95
CA LEU A 76 -10.09 2.97 2.35
C LEU A 76 -9.49 1.66 1.83
N LEU A 77 -10.23 0.54 1.90
CA LEU A 77 -9.76 -0.74 1.37
C LEU A 77 -9.66 -0.77 -0.16
N LEU A 78 -10.54 -0.04 -0.86
CA LEU A 78 -10.48 0.10 -2.33
C LEU A 78 -9.25 0.87 -2.82
N CYS A 79 -8.49 1.50 -1.92
CA CYS A 79 -7.19 2.11 -2.24
C CYS A 79 -6.07 1.10 -2.42
N LEU A 80 -6.14 -0.05 -1.73
CA LEU A 80 -5.05 -1.04 -1.72
C LEU A 80 -4.75 -1.61 -3.12
N PRO A 81 -5.75 -1.97 -3.95
CA PRO A 81 -5.48 -2.41 -5.33
C PRO A 81 -4.86 -1.32 -6.21
N VAL A 82 -5.25 -0.06 -6.00
CA VAL A 82 -4.73 1.08 -6.78
C VAL A 82 -3.25 1.29 -6.47
N LEU A 83 -2.85 1.14 -5.21
CA LEU A 83 -1.43 1.19 -4.81
C LEU A 83 -0.62 0.09 -5.50
N ARG A 84 -1.12 -1.16 -5.46
CA ARG A 84 -0.46 -2.29 -6.14
C ARG A 84 -0.32 -2.13 -7.64
N GLN A 85 -1.28 -1.47 -8.28
CA GLN A 85 -1.22 -1.22 -9.73
C GLN A 85 -0.02 -0.36 -10.13
N VAL A 86 0.47 0.49 -9.24
CA VAL A 86 1.57 1.43 -9.53
C VAL A 86 2.95 0.83 -9.24
N ASP A 87 3.03 -0.19 -8.37
CA ASP A 87 4.27 -0.91 -8.04
C ASP A 87 5.11 -1.31 -9.27
N PRO A 88 4.58 -1.98 -10.32
CA PRO A 88 5.40 -2.37 -11.47
C PRO A 88 5.93 -1.16 -12.25
N VAL A 89 5.14 -0.08 -12.34
CA VAL A 89 5.53 1.14 -13.07
C VAL A 89 6.68 1.84 -12.34
N VAL A 90 6.59 1.93 -11.02
CA VAL A 90 7.64 2.51 -10.16
C VAL A 90 8.89 1.65 -10.18
N LYS A 91 8.76 0.33 -10.09
CA LYS A 91 9.87 -0.60 -10.18
C LYS A 91 10.62 -0.47 -11.51
N GLN A 92 9.90 -0.41 -12.62
CA GLN A 92 10.50 -0.24 -13.95
C GLN A 92 11.24 1.09 -14.08
N PHE A 93 10.68 2.18 -13.52
CA PHE A 93 11.36 3.46 -13.50
C PHE A 93 12.71 3.39 -12.77
N TRP A 94 12.75 2.75 -11.60
CA TRP A 94 13.99 2.60 -10.83
C TRP A 94 15.00 1.65 -11.48
N ILE A 95 14.54 0.57 -12.14
CA ILE A 95 15.40 -0.30 -12.94
C ILE A 95 16.08 0.49 -14.07
N ASN A 96 15.32 1.29 -14.83
CA ASN A 96 15.88 2.10 -15.91
C ASN A 96 16.86 3.16 -15.36
N THR A 97 16.51 3.80 -14.24
CA THR A 97 17.38 4.80 -13.58
C THR A 97 18.70 4.19 -13.13
N ARG A 98 18.68 2.94 -12.66
CA ARG A 98 19.88 2.19 -12.31
C ARG A 98 20.75 1.89 -13.54
N GLN A 99 20.13 1.48 -14.65
CA GLN A 99 20.83 1.17 -15.90
C GLN A 99 21.54 2.39 -16.49
N ASP A 100 20.96 3.58 -16.31
CA ASP A 100 21.57 4.85 -16.71
C ASP A 100 22.88 5.17 -15.97
N GLY A 101 23.13 4.57 -14.80
CA GLY A 101 24.38 4.71 -14.04
C GLY A 101 24.66 6.09 -13.45
N LYS A 102 23.72 7.05 -13.60
CA LYS A 102 23.89 8.45 -13.17
C LYS A 102 23.69 8.68 -11.67
N ILE A 103 23.06 7.72 -10.97
CA ILE A 103 22.66 7.84 -9.56
C ILE A 103 23.21 6.64 -8.79
N HIS A 104 23.89 6.91 -7.67
CA HIS A 104 24.30 5.87 -6.74
C HIS A 104 23.09 5.34 -5.97
N MET A 105 22.93 4.02 -5.91
CA MET A 105 21.84 3.37 -5.19
C MET A 105 22.41 2.47 -4.10
N ASP A 106 21.86 2.57 -2.90
CA ASP A 106 22.27 1.73 -1.77
C ASP A 106 22.01 0.25 -2.05
N LYS A 107 22.86 -0.60 -1.48
CA LYS A 107 22.81 -2.05 -1.66
C LYS A 107 21.42 -2.64 -1.33
N LEU A 108 20.80 -2.23 -0.23
CA LEU A 108 19.47 -2.69 0.17
C LEU A 108 18.41 -2.31 -0.88
N PHE A 109 18.47 -1.10 -1.42
CA PHE A 109 17.52 -0.65 -2.44
C PHE A 109 17.67 -1.47 -3.73
N ILE A 110 18.92 -1.75 -4.12
CA ILE A 110 19.23 -2.62 -5.26
C ILE A 110 18.66 -4.03 -5.04
N GLU A 111 18.85 -4.60 -3.85
CA GLU A 111 18.32 -5.93 -3.49
C GLU A 111 16.79 -5.95 -3.57
N MET A 112 16.10 -4.91 -3.10
CA MET A 112 14.64 -4.78 -3.23
C MET A 112 14.17 -4.62 -4.69
N LEU A 113 14.95 -3.97 -5.55
CA LEU A 113 14.61 -3.87 -6.98
C LEU A 113 14.76 -5.21 -7.69
N GLN A 114 15.73 -6.03 -7.27
CA GLN A 114 16.02 -7.32 -7.86
C GLN A 114 15.15 -8.46 -7.30
N SER A 115 14.63 -8.31 -6.08
CA SER A 115 13.72 -9.28 -5.50
C SER A 115 12.48 -9.38 -6.39
N GLN A 116 12.16 -10.59 -6.82
CA GLN A 116 10.88 -10.89 -7.44
C GLN A 116 9.96 -11.41 -6.34
N ALA A 117 8.76 -10.84 -6.23
CA ALA A 117 7.67 -11.54 -5.58
C ALA A 117 7.42 -12.78 -6.46
N ARG A 118 7.86 -13.95 -6.00
CA ARG A 118 7.56 -15.24 -6.64
C ARG A 118 6.13 -15.63 -6.31
#